data_AF-A0A6A5SI56-F1
#
_entry.id   AF-A0A6A5SI56-F1
#
_cell.length_a   1.000
_cell.length_b   1.000
_cell.length_c   1.000
_cell.angle_alpha   90.00
_cell.angle_beta   90.00
_cell.angle_gamma   90.00
#
_symmetry.space_group_name_H-M   'P 1'
#
loop_
_entity.id
_entity.type
_entity.pdbx_description
1 polymer ?
#
loop_
_entity_poly.entity_id
_entity_poly.type
_entity_poly.pdbx_seq_one_letter_code
_entity_poly.pdbx_strand_id
1 'polypeptide(L)'
;MTRNSGKNGVPVMAYPTTSTSSPISSSLIFKHNKHNAQATLSLQSSIFLQGFDDAQAFMLQYDADNFVPGTISLSPAAIDLPPTRLVQIARSGSPQIRTLFLGLKARCPIWCPPCKSIAPKQGYDAPFHQLAALAEAIKLCIVFEPD
;
A
#
# COMPACT_ATOMS: atom_id res chain seq x y z
N MET A 1 0.27 -10.92 -24.96
CA MET A 1 0.47 -10.36 -23.60
C MET A 1 -0.60 -10.92 -22.69
N THR A 2 -0.28 -11.97 -21.95
CA THR A 2 -1.21 -12.68 -21.06
C THR A 2 -1.41 -11.89 -19.77
N ARG A 3 -2.65 -11.45 -19.53
CA ARG A 3 -3.08 -10.83 -18.27
C ARG A 3 -3.17 -11.91 -17.19
N ASN A 4 -2.27 -11.89 -16.22
CA ASN A 4 -2.35 -12.72 -15.00
C ASN A 4 -3.35 -12.09 -14.02
N SER A 5 -4.63 -12.31 -14.24
CA SER A 5 -5.70 -12.02 -13.27
C SER A 5 -5.80 -13.17 -12.26
N GLY A 6 -5.32 -12.96 -11.04
CA GLY A 6 -5.65 -13.86 -9.91
C GLY A 6 -4.68 -13.91 -8.72
N LYS A 7 -3.46 -13.35 -8.79
CA LYS A 7 -2.47 -13.48 -7.69
C LYS A 7 -1.78 -12.18 -7.21
N ASN A 8 -2.00 -11.04 -7.89
CA ASN A 8 -1.10 -9.87 -7.74
C ASN A 8 -1.71 -8.63 -7.05
N GLY A 9 -2.87 -8.74 -6.40
CA GLY A 9 -3.52 -7.60 -5.75
C GLY A 9 -3.96 -6.48 -6.71
N VAL A 10 -4.58 -5.43 -6.16
CA VAL A 10 -4.96 -4.21 -6.89
C VAL A 10 -3.79 -3.23 -6.85
N PRO A 11 -3.27 -2.73 -7.99
CA PRO A 11 -2.25 -1.68 -7.96
C PRO A 11 -2.78 -0.41 -7.30
N VAL A 12 -2.05 0.10 -6.32
CA VAL A 12 -2.44 1.30 -5.55
C VAL A 12 -1.25 2.20 -5.29
N MET A 13 -1.56 3.46 -4.96
CA MET A 13 -0.62 4.38 -4.32
C MET A 13 -1.07 4.61 -2.88
N ALA A 14 -0.17 4.44 -1.91
CA ALA A 14 -0.48 4.64 -0.50
C ALA A 14 0.38 5.75 0.13
N TYR A 15 -0.20 6.54 1.03
CA TYR A 15 0.53 7.55 1.80
C TYR A 15 -0.17 7.88 3.12
N PRO A 16 0.56 8.32 4.17
CA PRO A 16 -0.05 8.86 5.39
C PRO A 16 -0.76 10.19 5.10
N THR A 17 -1.94 10.44 5.70
CA THR A 17 -2.68 11.70 5.48
C THR A 17 -1.93 12.95 5.98
N THR A 18 -1.04 12.78 6.97
CA THR A 18 -0.31 13.88 7.63
C THR A 18 1.08 14.11 7.05
N SER A 19 1.49 13.35 6.04
CA SER A 19 2.84 13.39 5.51
C SER A 19 2.89 14.08 4.15
N THR A 20 3.92 14.90 3.93
CA THR A 20 4.28 15.45 2.62
C THR A 20 5.07 14.44 1.76
N SER A 21 5.33 13.24 2.29
CA SER A 21 6.04 12.19 1.56
C SER A 21 5.27 11.78 0.31
N SER A 22 5.98 11.61 -0.81
CA SER A 22 5.37 11.09 -2.02
C SER A 22 4.74 9.72 -1.78
N PRO A 23 3.60 9.41 -2.42
CA PRO A 23 2.97 8.10 -2.30
C PRO A 23 3.87 6.98 -2.79
N ILE A 24 3.77 5.82 -2.12
CA ILE A 24 4.47 4.59 -2.50
C ILE A 24 3.54 3.68 -3.31
N SER A 25 4.08 3.14 -4.41
CA SER A 25 3.38 2.16 -5.23
C SER A 25 3.32 0.82 -4.51
N SER A 26 2.12 0.25 -4.40
CA SER A 26 1.87 -1.00 -3.68
C SER A 26 0.81 -1.84 -4.37
N SER A 27 0.64 -3.08 -3.91
CA SER A 27 -0.50 -3.92 -4.25
C SER A 27 -1.41 -4.06 -3.04
N LEU A 28 -2.69 -3.70 -3.20
CA LEU A 28 -3.74 -3.84 -2.21
C LEU A 28 -4.36 -5.23 -2.30
N ILE A 29 -4.40 -5.93 -1.18
CA ILE A 29 -4.90 -7.30 -1.08
C ILE A 29 -5.91 -7.35 0.07
N PHE A 30 -7.13 -7.82 -0.21
CA PHE A 30 -8.11 -8.14 0.81
C PHE A 30 -8.08 -9.64 1.11
N LYS A 31 -7.98 -10.00 2.38
CA LYS A 31 -8.03 -11.36 2.87
C LYS A 31 -9.19 -11.50 3.85
N HIS A 32 -9.90 -12.61 3.78
CA HIS A 32 -10.94 -12.94 4.74
C HIS A 32 -10.72 -14.38 5.23
N ASN A 33 -10.45 -14.53 6.52
CA ASN A 33 -10.35 -15.80 7.18
C ASN A 33 -11.67 -16.13 7.87
N LYS A 34 -12.47 -16.99 7.23
CA LYS A 34 -13.79 -17.40 7.73
C LYS A 34 -13.73 -18.12 9.07
N HIS A 35 -12.67 -18.89 9.35
CA HIS A 35 -12.55 -19.65 10.60
C HIS A 35 -12.36 -18.73 11.81
N ASN A 36 -11.65 -17.62 11.61
CA ASN A 36 -11.36 -16.66 12.67
C ASN A 36 -12.27 -15.42 12.60
N ALA A 37 -13.27 -15.41 11.70
CA ALA A 37 -14.10 -14.24 11.39
C ALA A 37 -13.29 -12.95 11.17
N GLN A 38 -12.09 -13.08 10.60
CA GLN A 38 -11.12 -11.98 10.50
C GLN A 38 -11.05 -11.49 9.05
N ALA A 39 -11.24 -10.18 8.86
CA ALA A 39 -10.96 -9.51 7.59
C ALA A 39 -9.68 -8.68 7.73
N THR A 40 -8.85 -8.71 6.69
CA THR A 40 -7.54 -8.06 6.68
C THR A 40 -7.35 -7.36 5.35
N LEU A 41 -6.89 -6.11 5.41
CA LEU A 41 -6.36 -5.36 4.29
C LEU A 41 -4.84 -5.44 4.36
N SER A 42 -4.18 -5.76 3.25
CA SER A 42 -2.72 -5.76 3.17
C SER A 42 -2.23 -4.86 2.05
N LEU A 43 -1.16 -4.11 2.33
CA LEU A 43 -0.39 -3.39 1.32
C LEU A 43 0.94 -4.11 1.14
N GLN A 44 1.22 -4.54 -0.09
CA GLN A 44 2.49 -5.16 -0.44
C GLN A 44 3.32 -4.18 -1.29
N SER A 45 4.52 -3.86 -0.84
CA SER A 45 5.47 -3.01 -1.56
C SER A 45 6.77 -3.77 -1.81
N SER A 46 7.40 -3.55 -2.97
CA SER A 46 8.68 -4.16 -3.29
C SER A 46 9.80 -3.12 -3.17
N ILE A 47 10.82 -3.40 -2.36
CA ILE A 47 11.93 -2.48 -2.07
C ILE A 47 13.26 -3.18 -2.28
N PHE A 48 14.20 -2.50 -2.92
CA PHE A 48 15.57 -3.01 -3.07
C PHE A 48 16.35 -2.81 -1.78
N LEU A 49 16.85 -3.92 -1.24
CA LEU A 49 17.67 -3.94 -0.02
C LEU A 49 19.15 -4.16 -0.37
N GLN A 50 20.03 -3.70 0.52
CA GLN A 50 21.45 -3.98 0.41
C GLN A 50 21.71 -5.48 0.50
N GLY A 51 22.53 -6.00 -0.42
CA GLY A 51 22.87 -7.43 -0.48
C GLY A 51 21.86 -8.30 -1.23
N PHE A 52 20.83 -7.70 -1.84
CA PHE A 52 19.90 -8.38 -2.73
C PHE A 52 20.00 -7.83 -4.17
N ASP A 53 19.93 -8.75 -5.13
CA ASP A 53 19.86 -8.40 -6.55
C ASP A 53 18.45 -7.93 -6.93
N ASP A 54 17.43 -8.64 -6.41
CA ASP A 54 16.02 -8.35 -6.65
C ASP A 54 15.35 -7.54 -5.54
N ALA A 55 14.26 -6.86 -5.90
CA ALA A 55 13.40 -6.18 -4.94
C ALA A 55 12.73 -7.19 -3.99
N GLN A 56 12.75 -6.89 -2.70
CA GLN A 56 12.18 -7.72 -1.66
C GLN A 56 10.78 -7.23 -1.28
N ALA A 57 9.85 -8.15 -1.07
CA ALA A 57 8.49 -7.83 -0.71
C ALA A 57 8.37 -7.52 0.78
N PHE A 58 7.75 -6.38 1.10
CA PHE A 58 7.31 -5.99 2.42
C PHE A 58 5.78 -5.99 2.45
N MET A 59 5.19 -6.43 3.56
CA MET A 59 3.74 -6.42 3.73
C MET A 59 3.35 -5.64 4.98
N LEU A 60 2.49 -4.63 4.81
CA LEU A 60 1.80 -3.97 5.91
C LEU A 60 0.42 -4.63 6.04
N GLN A 61 0.12 -5.12 7.24
CA GLN A 61 -1.13 -5.81 7.51
C GLN A 61 -2.03 -4.96 8.42
N TYR A 62 -3.23 -4.68 7.94
CA TYR A 62 -4.25 -3.93 8.65
C TYR A 62 -5.47 -4.83 8.87
N ASP A 63 -5.59 -5.36 10.08
CA ASP A 63 -6.75 -6.16 10.48
C ASP A 63 -7.95 -5.25 10.72
N ALA A 64 -9.15 -5.72 10.35
CA ALA A 64 -10.37 -4.92 10.42
C ALA A 64 -10.69 -4.44 11.84
N ASP A 65 -10.30 -5.20 12.86
CA ASP A 65 -10.46 -4.81 14.27
C ASP A 65 -9.62 -3.59 14.65
N ASN A 66 -8.56 -3.29 13.90
CA ASN A 66 -7.75 -2.11 14.10
C ASN A 66 -8.36 -0.86 13.45
N PHE A 67 -9.41 -0.98 12.64
CA PHE A 67 -10.07 0.19 12.05
C PHE A 67 -10.91 0.96 13.06
N VAL A 68 -10.89 2.28 12.97
CA VAL A 68 -11.75 3.17 13.77
C VAL A 68 -13.08 3.38 13.02
N PRO A 69 -14.22 2.92 13.58
CA PRO A 69 -15.52 3.12 12.94
C PRO A 69 -15.79 4.60 12.63
N GLY A 70 -16.42 4.86 11.48
CA GLY A 70 -16.75 6.23 11.03
C GLY A 70 -15.58 7.02 10.43
N THR A 71 -14.36 6.49 10.44
CA THR A 71 -13.19 7.14 9.82
C THR A 71 -12.83 6.58 8.45
N ILE A 72 -13.46 5.47 8.06
CA ILE A 72 -13.30 4.86 6.74
C ILE A 72 -14.22 5.57 5.76
N SER A 73 -13.67 6.06 4.65
CA SER A 73 -14.47 6.69 3.60
C SER A 73 -13.87 6.47 2.22
N LEU A 74 -14.72 6.51 1.20
CA LEU A 74 -14.32 6.44 -0.21
C LEU A 74 -14.72 7.74 -0.89
N SER A 75 -13.76 8.44 -1.50
CA SER A 75 -13.98 9.70 -2.20
C SER A 75 -13.43 9.65 -3.62
N PRO A 76 -13.77 10.65 -4.48
CA PRO A 76 -12.95 10.96 -5.65
C PRO A 76 -11.47 11.15 -5.27
N ALA A 77 -10.56 11.06 -6.26
CA ALA A 77 -9.13 11.27 -6.05
C ALA A 77 -8.86 12.51 -5.19
N ALA A 78 -8.29 12.31 -4.00
CA ALA A 78 -8.00 13.39 -3.06
C ALA A 78 -6.73 14.18 -3.45
N ILE A 79 -5.97 13.69 -4.43
CA ILE A 79 -4.72 14.26 -4.88
C ILE A 79 -4.70 14.34 -6.41
N ASP A 80 -4.21 15.46 -6.92
CA ASP A 80 -3.81 15.58 -8.32
C ASP A 80 -2.56 14.73 -8.54
N LEU A 81 -2.75 13.52 -9.05
CA LEU A 81 -1.66 12.63 -9.41
C LEU A 81 -1.09 13.05 -10.77
N PRO A 82 0.24 13.21 -10.90
CA PRO A 82 0.86 13.40 -12.21
C PRO A 82 0.50 12.24 -13.14
N PRO A 83 0.37 12.46 -14.47
CA PRO A 83 0.02 11.42 -15.43
C PRO A 83 0.92 10.17 -15.34
N THR A 84 2.20 10.35 -15.04
CA THR A 84 3.18 9.26 -14.85
C THR A 84 2.84 8.34 -13.68
N ARG A 85 2.20 8.86 -12.63
CA ARG A 85 1.71 8.09 -11.48
C ARG A 85 0.35 7.46 -11.74
N LEU A 86 -0.50 8.13 -12.51
CA LEU A 86 -1.79 7.57 -12.92
C LEU A 86 -1.62 6.29 -13.72
N VAL A 87 -0.64 6.24 -14.65
CA VAL A 87 -0.32 5.03 -15.42
C VAL A 87 0.04 3.83 -14.53
N GLN A 88 0.57 4.06 -13.31
CA GLN A 88 0.94 2.98 -12.39
C GLN A 88 -0.27 2.29 -11.74
N ILE A 89 -1.41 2.98 -11.68
CA ILE A 89 -2.65 2.46 -11.07
C ILE A 89 -3.79 2.30 -12.08
N ALA A 90 -3.65 2.87 -13.27
CA ALA A 90 -4.65 2.79 -14.32
C ALA A 90 -4.74 1.38 -14.92
N ARG A 91 -5.96 0.87 -14.97
CA ARG A 91 -6.40 -0.41 -15.54
C ARG A 91 -7.17 -0.20 -16.84
N SER A 92 -7.80 0.95 -17.01
CA SER A 92 -8.57 1.33 -18.20
C SER A 92 -8.01 2.57 -18.90
N GLY A 93 -8.49 2.85 -20.11
CA GLY A 93 -8.12 4.06 -20.86
C GLY A 93 -8.70 5.36 -20.29
N SER A 94 -9.64 5.27 -19.34
CA SER A 94 -10.30 6.42 -18.69
C SER A 94 -10.44 6.18 -17.18
N PRO A 95 -9.33 6.27 -16.42
CA PRO A 95 -9.29 5.80 -15.04
C PRO A 95 -10.16 6.66 -14.11
N GLN A 96 -11.15 6.04 -13.47
CA GLN A 96 -11.93 6.68 -12.39
C GLN A 96 -11.23 6.51 -11.05
N ILE A 97 -10.21 7.32 -10.79
CA ILE A 97 -9.42 7.18 -9.56
C ILE A 97 -10.24 7.52 -8.32
N ARG A 98 -10.19 6.63 -7.33
CA ARG A 98 -10.79 6.79 -6.00
C ARG A 98 -9.73 6.79 -4.92
N THR A 99 -10.05 7.44 -3.79
CA THR A 99 -9.23 7.41 -2.58
C THR A 99 -10.02 6.77 -1.45
N LEU A 100 -9.47 5.71 -0.87
CA LEU A 100 -9.92 5.10 0.38
C LEU A 100 -9.13 5.72 1.52
N PHE A 101 -9.83 6.37 2.44
CA PHE A 101 -9.26 6.84 3.70
C PHE A 101 -9.49 5.80 4.78
N LEU A 102 -8.46 5.55 5.59
CA LEU A 102 -8.52 4.66 6.74
C LEU A 102 -8.03 5.38 7.99
N GLY A 103 -8.78 5.30 9.07
CA GLY A 103 -8.31 5.59 10.43
C GLY A 103 -8.08 4.29 11.20
N LEU A 104 -6.96 4.23 11.92
CA LEU A 104 -6.49 3.07 12.67
C LEU A 104 -6.42 3.38 14.18
N LYS A 105 -6.69 2.39 15.02
CA LYS A 105 -6.55 2.49 16.49
C LYS A 105 -5.08 2.46 16.90
N ALA A 106 -4.27 1.69 16.18
CA ALA A 106 -2.84 1.53 16.41
C ALA A 106 -2.05 1.41 15.10
N ARG A 107 -0.74 1.58 15.20
CA ARG A 107 0.23 1.38 14.11
C ARG A 107 0.22 -0.08 13.63
N CYS A 108 0.51 -0.30 12.36
CA CYS A 108 0.47 -1.66 11.80
C CYS A 108 1.84 -2.35 11.89
N PRO A 109 1.87 -3.68 12.05
CA PRO A 109 3.11 -4.45 11.90
C PRO A 109 3.58 -4.46 10.45
N ILE A 110 4.90 -4.50 10.27
CA ILE A 110 5.55 -4.74 8.98
C ILE A 110 6.07 -6.17 8.96
N TRP A 111 5.69 -6.92 7.94
CA TRP A 111 6.28 -8.21 7.64
C TRP A 111 7.45 -8.01 6.69
N CYS A 112 8.65 -8.29 7.18
CA CYS A 112 9.90 -8.13 6.45
C CYS A 112 10.31 -9.44 5.77
N PRO A 113 11.06 -9.36 4.66
CA PRO A 113 11.70 -10.54 4.08
C PRO A 113 12.68 -11.15 5.09
N PRO A 114 12.91 -12.48 5.04
CA PRO A 114 13.93 -13.11 5.88
C PRO A 114 15.32 -12.64 5.44
N CYS A 115 15.92 -11.72 6.19
CA CYS A 115 17.25 -11.21 5.94
C CYS A 115 18.02 -10.97 7.25
N LYS A 116 19.37 -10.94 7.15
CA LYS A 116 20.24 -10.69 8.31
C LYS A 116 20.31 -9.21 8.69
N SER A 117 20.05 -8.31 7.74
CA SER A 117 20.04 -6.87 7.91
C SER A 117 19.00 -6.24 6.99
N ILE A 118 18.26 -5.26 7.51
CA ILE A 118 17.28 -4.48 6.75
C ILE A 118 17.89 -3.09 6.55
N ALA A 119 18.54 -2.90 5.40
CA ALA A 119 19.05 -1.61 4.95
C ALA A 119 18.68 -1.40 3.48
N PRO A 120 18.27 -0.18 3.08
CA PRO A 120 17.97 0.10 1.67
C PRO A 120 19.23 -0.04 0.81
N LYS A 121 19.06 -0.49 -0.43
CA LYS A 121 20.11 -0.37 -1.45
C LYS A 121 20.34 1.11 -1.76
N GLN A 122 21.58 1.51 -2.04
CA GLN A 122 21.90 2.90 -2.38
C GLN A 122 20.97 3.43 -3.49
N GLY A 123 20.32 4.58 -3.25
CA GLY A 123 19.35 5.17 -4.17
C GLY A 123 17.90 4.74 -3.95
N TYR A 124 17.65 3.84 -2.99
CA TYR A 124 16.30 3.36 -2.62
C TYR A 124 15.89 3.78 -1.20
N ASP A 125 16.54 4.80 -0.64
CA ASP A 125 16.23 5.36 0.67
C ASP A 125 14.80 5.92 0.73
N ALA A 126 14.38 6.63 -0.33
CA ALA A 126 13.04 7.23 -0.39
C ALA A 126 11.89 6.22 -0.26
N PRO A 127 11.80 5.14 -1.07
CA PRO A 127 10.74 4.14 -0.91
C PRO A 127 10.83 3.40 0.44
N PHE A 128 12.04 3.22 0.98
CA PHE A 128 12.21 2.63 2.32
C PHE A 128 11.64 3.53 3.42
N HIS A 129 11.91 4.84 3.38
CA HIS A 129 11.32 5.80 4.31
C HIS A 129 9.81 5.95 4.13
N GLN A 130 9.30 5.88 2.89
CA GLN A 130 7.85 5.90 2.62
C GLN A 130 7.14 4.68 3.24
N LEU A 131 7.75 3.50 3.15
CA LEU A 131 7.24 2.29 3.79
C LEU A 131 7.19 2.44 5.31
N ALA A 132 8.27 2.93 5.92
CA ALA A 132 8.32 3.19 7.35
C ALA A 132 7.26 4.22 7.77
N ALA A 133 7.09 5.29 7.00
CA ALA A 133 6.07 6.31 7.27
C ALA A 133 4.64 5.74 7.21
N LEU A 134 4.36 4.81 6.29
CA LEU A 134 3.07 4.11 6.24
C LEU A 134 2.83 3.21 7.45
N ALA A 135 3.88 2.55 7.93
CA ALA A 135 3.77 1.65 9.08
C ALA A 135 3.49 2.40 10.39
N GLU A 136 4.07 3.59 10.52
CA GLU A 136 3.88 4.49 11.66
C GLU A 136 2.56 5.27 11.60
N ALA A 137 1.87 5.27 10.46
CA ALA A 137 0.65 6.03 10.25
C ALA A 137 -0.56 5.38 10.93
N ILE A 138 -1.38 6.22 11.58
CA ILE A 138 -2.72 5.85 12.07
C ILE A 138 -3.84 6.41 11.19
N LYS A 139 -3.48 7.20 10.18
CA LYS A 139 -4.39 7.71 9.15
C LYS A 139 -3.69 7.60 7.81
N LEU A 140 -4.28 6.85 6.88
CA LEU A 140 -3.70 6.66 5.56
C LEU A 140 -4.72 6.82 4.44
N CYS A 141 -4.19 7.18 3.28
CA CYS A 141 -4.90 7.24 2.00
C CYS A 141 -4.39 6.11 1.12
N ILE A 142 -5.32 5.44 0.44
CA ILE A 142 -5.04 4.44 -0.59
C ILE A 142 -5.75 4.88 -1.87
N VAL A 143 -4.99 5.16 -2.91
CA VAL A 143 -5.48 5.66 -4.19
C VAL A 143 -5.40 4.56 -5.23
N PHE A 144 -6.52 4.29 -5.90
CA PHE A 144 -6.66 3.16 -6.80
C PHE A 144 -7.74 3.41 -7.86
N GLU A 145 -7.70 2.63 -8.94
CA GLU A 145 -8.83 2.52 -9.87
C GLU A 145 -9.73 1.34 -9.45
N PRO A 146 -10.99 1.60 -9.07
CA PRO A 146 -11.95 0.53 -8.78
C PRO A 146 -12.26 -0.27 -10.06
N ASP A 147 -12.70 -1.51 -9.89
CA ASP A 147 -13.16 -2.35 -11.00
C ASP A 147 -14.48 -1.84 -11.62
#